data_AF-A0A8S9ZV36-F1
#
_entry.id   AF-A0A8S9ZV36-F1
#
_cell.length_a   1.000
_cell.length_b   1.000
_cell.length_c   1.000
_cell.angle_alpha   90.00
_cell.angle_beta   90.00
_cell.angle_gamma   90.00
#
_symmetry.space_group_name_H-M   'P 1'
#
loop_
_entity.id
_entity.type
_entity.pdbx_description
1 polymer ?
#
loop_
_entity_poly.entity_id
_entity_poly.type
_entity_poly.pdbx_seq_one_letter_code
_entity_poly.pdbx_strand_id
1 'polypeptide(L)'
;MIKIFFTDYYIKRARLPNIQQCIPQSENFVIVLGMMAVPSKKPQRLAPAVTEELFDISDMGSINIQRGRDQGLRPYNDYRELCRLKRLTSFQEWPEVLEPEVRDRVAALYSGVDDIDLYVGGLLEAPIDNSLLGPTFSCIIGDQFRRIRDADRCDCVLLPKSGVFTQAQVASIQRTTLAFCICATGEDFERINPNAFIVENGYIIL
;
A
#
# COMPACT_ATOMS: atom_id res chain seq x y z
N MET A 1 -29.62 -10.72 17.37
CA MET A 1 -28.80 -9.85 18.23
C MET A 1 -27.56 -10.66 18.63
N ILE A 2 -26.54 -10.66 17.77
CA ILE A 2 -25.32 -11.45 17.99
C ILE A 2 -24.46 -10.69 19.00
N LYS A 3 -24.45 -11.15 20.24
CA LYS A 3 -23.46 -10.72 21.23
C LYS A 3 -22.12 -11.32 20.81
N ILE A 4 -21.28 -10.49 20.21
CA ILE A 4 -19.88 -10.80 19.96
C ILE A 4 -19.19 -10.83 21.33
N PHE A 5 -19.02 -12.03 21.90
CA PHE A 5 -18.32 -12.31 23.15
C PHE A 5 -16.78 -12.24 22.96
N PHE A 6 -16.25 -11.11 22.46
CA PHE A 6 -14.80 -10.94 22.30
C PHE A 6 -14.14 -10.00 23.32
N THR A 7 -14.92 -9.27 24.13
CA THR A 7 -14.38 -8.19 24.95
C THR A 7 -13.85 -8.62 26.32
N ASP A 8 -14.45 -9.59 27.02
CA ASP A 8 -14.06 -9.81 28.43
C ASP A 8 -12.82 -10.71 28.62
N TYR A 9 -12.47 -11.56 27.66
CA TYR A 9 -11.31 -12.45 27.79
C TYR A 9 -9.98 -11.75 27.47
N TYR A 10 -9.97 -10.79 26.54
CA TYR A 10 -8.75 -10.06 26.15
C TYR A 10 -8.49 -8.80 26.99
N ILE A 11 -9.54 -8.13 27.51
CA ILE A 11 -9.37 -6.90 28.30
C ILE A 11 -8.62 -7.15 29.62
N LYS A 12 -8.71 -8.34 30.23
CA LYS A 12 -7.96 -8.65 31.46
C LYS A 12 -6.46 -8.88 31.25
N ARG A 13 -6.00 -9.07 30.01
CA ARG A 13 -4.55 -9.14 29.67
C ARG A 13 -3.95 -7.80 29.30
N ALA A 14 -4.78 -6.80 28.97
CA ALA A 14 -4.33 -5.44 28.69
C ALA A 14 -4.14 -4.62 29.98
N ARG A 15 -3.29 -5.08 30.89
CA ARG A 15 -2.48 -4.09 31.63
C ARG A 15 -1.48 -3.58 30.60
N LEU A 16 -1.41 -2.27 30.44
CA LEU A 16 -0.32 -1.59 29.77
C LEU A 16 0.78 -1.35 30.81
N PRO A 17 1.82 -2.20 30.94
CA PRO A 17 3.07 -1.77 31.52
C PRO A 17 4.05 -1.39 30.40
N ASN A 18 4.86 -0.38 30.70
CA ASN A 18 6.09 -0.12 29.98
C ASN A 18 6.92 -1.42 29.87
N ILE A 19 7.43 -1.68 28.66
CA ILE A 19 8.45 -2.68 28.29
C ILE A 19 7.92 -4.13 28.09
N GLN A 20 7.81 -4.45 26.80
CA GLN A 20 8.23 -5.66 26.08
C GLN A 20 8.59 -6.92 26.89
N GLN A 21 7.72 -7.93 26.78
CA GLN A 21 8.13 -9.33 26.77
C GLN A 21 7.03 -10.14 26.05
N CYS A 22 7.34 -10.64 24.85
CA CYS A 22 6.47 -11.58 24.14
C CYS A 22 6.92 -13.02 24.46
N ILE A 23 5.98 -13.96 24.46
CA ILE A 23 6.19 -15.35 24.89
C ILE A 23 6.54 -16.23 23.66
N PRO A 24 7.43 -17.24 23.75
CA PRO A 24 8.05 -17.90 22.59
C PRO A 24 7.49 -19.30 22.26
N GLN A 25 7.05 -19.60 21.00
CA GLN A 25 6.71 -20.96 20.46
C GLN A 25 6.61 -21.20 18.90
N SER A 26 6.96 -20.32 17.91
CA SER A 26 6.71 -20.66 16.46
C SER A 26 7.67 -20.17 15.34
N GLU A 27 7.60 -20.90 14.21
CA GLU A 27 8.42 -20.74 12.99
C GLU A 27 8.17 -19.45 12.19
N ASN A 28 7.05 -18.75 12.39
CA ASN A 28 6.71 -17.53 11.63
C ASN A 28 7.53 -16.30 12.05
N PHE A 29 8.22 -16.37 13.18
CA PHE A 29 9.02 -15.29 13.73
C PHE A 29 10.01 -14.71 12.71
N VAL A 30 10.75 -15.59 12.01
CA VAL A 30 11.82 -15.17 11.09
C VAL A 30 11.27 -14.40 9.88
N ILE A 31 10.09 -14.77 9.39
CA ILE A 31 9.46 -14.10 8.24
C ILE A 31 9.03 -12.69 8.65
N VAL A 32 8.34 -12.55 9.77
CA VAL A 32 7.85 -11.26 10.25
C VAL A 32 9.01 -10.35 10.63
N LEU A 33 10.09 -10.89 11.20
CA LEU A 33 11.33 -10.14 11.43
C LEU A 33 11.96 -9.67 10.11
N GLY A 34 12.03 -10.53 9.10
CA GLY A 34 12.51 -10.19 7.76
C GLY A 34 11.68 -9.08 7.13
N MET A 35 10.35 -9.15 7.23
CA MET A 35 9.45 -8.10 6.75
C MET A 35 9.73 -6.76 7.44
N MET A 36 10.05 -6.73 8.74
CA MET A 36 10.32 -5.48 9.45
C MET A 36 11.75 -4.95 9.31
N ALA A 37 12.69 -5.79 8.86
CA ALA A 37 14.11 -5.46 8.80
C ALA A 37 14.58 -5.13 7.38
N VAL A 38 13.91 -5.67 6.35
CA VAL A 38 14.32 -5.51 4.95
C VAL A 38 13.56 -4.35 4.31
N PRO A 39 14.24 -3.35 3.72
CA PRO A 39 13.59 -2.24 3.05
C PRO A 39 12.85 -2.70 1.79
N SER A 40 11.75 -2.01 1.45
CA SER A 40 11.01 -2.30 0.23
C SER A 40 11.82 -1.96 -1.02
N LYS A 41 11.55 -2.68 -2.10
CA LYS A 41 11.97 -2.28 -3.44
C LYS A 41 11.03 -1.18 -3.94
N LYS A 42 11.58 -0.15 -4.59
CA LYS A 42 10.76 0.91 -5.22
C LYS A 42 9.71 0.29 -6.16
N PRO A 43 8.41 0.65 -6.05
CA PRO A 43 7.34 0.06 -6.86
C PRO A 43 7.57 0.17 -8.37
N GLN A 44 8.22 1.24 -8.83
CA GLN A 44 8.56 1.50 -10.23
C GLN A 44 9.53 0.45 -10.83
N ARG A 45 10.05 -0.50 -10.03
CA ARG A 45 11.02 -1.52 -10.45
C ARG A 45 10.54 -2.92 -10.06
N LEU A 46 9.84 -3.58 -10.97
CA LEU A 46 9.46 -4.98 -10.81
C LEU A 46 10.72 -5.89 -10.71
N ALA A 47 10.64 -6.96 -9.94
CA ALA A 47 11.74 -7.92 -9.78
C ALA A 47 11.63 -9.06 -10.80
N PRO A 48 12.74 -9.65 -11.25
CA PRO A 48 12.71 -10.82 -12.14
C PRO A 48 11.87 -11.97 -11.59
N ALA A 49 11.85 -12.15 -10.26
CA ALA A 49 11.01 -13.12 -9.57
C ALA A 49 9.50 -13.00 -9.91
N VAL A 50 9.04 -11.83 -10.36
CA VAL A 50 7.64 -11.61 -10.76
C VAL A 50 7.45 -11.33 -12.25
N THR A 51 8.51 -11.00 -13.00
CA THR A 51 8.41 -10.76 -14.45
C THR A 51 8.84 -11.97 -15.29
N GLU A 52 9.73 -12.82 -14.78
CA GLU A 52 10.27 -13.98 -15.50
C GLU A 52 9.93 -15.31 -14.83
N GLU A 53 9.84 -15.31 -13.49
CA GLU A 53 9.79 -16.54 -12.69
C GLU A 53 8.47 -16.67 -11.90
N LEU A 54 7.45 -15.86 -12.20
CA LEU A 54 6.19 -15.96 -11.46
C LEU A 54 5.56 -17.33 -11.73
N PHE A 55 5.59 -18.21 -10.73
CA PHE A 55 5.16 -19.60 -10.84
C PHE A 55 5.80 -20.31 -12.06
N ASP A 56 7.09 -20.07 -12.29
CA ASP A 56 7.95 -20.67 -13.33
C ASP A 56 7.62 -20.33 -14.80
N ILE A 57 6.48 -19.70 -15.11
CA ILE A 57 6.03 -19.51 -16.50
C ILE A 57 5.31 -18.17 -16.78
N SER A 58 5.15 -17.29 -15.79
CA SER A 58 4.32 -16.08 -15.93
C SER A 58 5.08 -14.78 -15.71
N ASP A 59 4.58 -13.73 -16.36
CA ASP A 59 5.01 -12.35 -16.17
C ASP A 59 3.87 -11.52 -15.57
N MET A 60 4.03 -11.08 -14.32
CA MET A 60 3.06 -10.25 -13.62
C MET A 60 2.79 -8.92 -14.35
N GLY A 61 3.83 -8.30 -14.92
CA GLY A 61 3.70 -7.04 -15.64
C GLY A 61 2.80 -7.19 -16.87
N SER A 62 3.09 -8.20 -17.68
CA SER A 62 2.26 -8.54 -18.86
C SER A 62 0.83 -8.94 -18.46
N ILE A 63 0.65 -9.69 -17.37
CA ILE A 63 -0.68 -10.05 -16.84
C ILE A 63 -1.46 -8.80 -16.42
N ASN A 64 -0.83 -7.84 -15.74
CA ASN A 64 -1.50 -6.62 -15.29
C ASN A 64 -1.92 -5.72 -16.45
N ILE A 65 -1.10 -5.62 -17.50
CA ILE A 65 -1.47 -4.93 -18.74
C ILE A 65 -2.69 -5.59 -19.37
N GLN A 66 -2.65 -6.91 -19.58
CA GLN A 66 -3.76 -7.63 -20.20
C GLN A 66 -5.03 -7.59 -19.34
N ARG A 67 -4.91 -7.66 -18.01
CA ARG A 67 -6.03 -7.49 -17.08
C ARG A 67 -6.64 -6.10 -17.20
N GLY A 68 -5.82 -5.06 -17.33
CA GLY A 68 -6.32 -3.70 -17.54
C GLY A 68 -7.18 -3.59 -18.80
N ARG A 69 -6.72 -4.20 -19.90
CA ARG A 69 -7.44 -4.24 -21.18
C ARG A 69 -8.72 -5.07 -21.12
N ASP A 70 -8.66 -6.24 -20.50
CA ASP A 70 -9.81 -7.13 -20.29
C ASP A 70 -10.93 -6.46 -19.47
N GLN A 71 -10.54 -5.72 -18.42
CA GLN A 71 -11.48 -4.94 -17.60
C GLN A 71 -11.93 -3.62 -18.26
N GLY A 72 -11.47 -3.33 -19.48
CA GLY A 72 -11.83 -2.11 -20.21
C GLY A 72 -11.38 -0.84 -19.50
N LEU A 73 -10.24 -0.88 -18.81
CA LEU A 73 -9.65 0.34 -18.25
C LEU A 73 -9.34 1.33 -19.37
N ARG A 74 -9.65 2.59 -19.13
CA ARG A 74 -9.35 3.66 -20.08
C ARG A 74 -7.83 3.85 -20.23
N PRO A 75 -7.38 4.49 -21.31
CA PRO A 75 -5.97 4.84 -21.44
C PRO A 75 -5.51 5.75 -20.31
N TYR A 76 -4.21 5.67 -19.99
CA TYR A 76 -3.54 6.46 -18.98
C TYR A 76 -3.86 7.97 -19.06
N ASN A 77 -3.93 8.50 -20.29
CA ASN A 77 -4.15 9.93 -20.52
C ASN A 77 -5.52 10.44 -20.05
N ASP A 78 -6.53 9.57 -20.02
CA ASP A 78 -7.86 9.90 -19.48
C ASP A 78 -7.84 10.00 -17.95
N TYR A 79 -7.00 9.19 -17.29
CA TYR A 79 -6.80 9.25 -15.85
C TYR A 79 -5.98 10.47 -15.44
N ARG A 80 -5.02 10.90 -16.28
CA ARG A 80 -4.33 12.18 -16.09
C ARG A 80 -5.32 13.33 -16.05
N GLU A 81 -6.21 13.41 -17.03
CA GLU A 81 -7.25 14.45 -17.08
C GLU A 81 -8.21 14.36 -15.89
N LEU A 82 -8.67 13.16 -15.53
CA LEU A 82 -9.48 12.92 -14.33
C LEU A 82 -8.79 13.47 -13.06
N CYS A 83 -7.48 13.31 -12.98
CA CYS A 83 -6.63 13.79 -11.89
C CYS A 83 -6.13 15.23 -12.08
N ARG A 84 -6.70 15.98 -13.05
CA ARG A 84 -6.36 17.39 -13.35
C ARG A 84 -4.90 17.60 -13.76
N LEU A 85 -4.24 16.57 -14.25
CA LEU A 85 -2.93 16.64 -14.87
C LEU A 85 -3.09 17.00 -16.35
N LYS A 86 -2.07 17.64 -16.92
CA LYS A 86 -2.06 17.96 -18.35
C LYS A 86 -2.05 16.65 -19.14
N ARG A 87 -2.98 16.53 -20.09
CA ARG A 87 -3.00 15.46 -21.09
C ARG A 87 -1.69 15.48 -21.89
N LEU A 88 -1.06 14.32 -22.05
CA LEU A 88 0.13 14.17 -22.87
C LEU A 88 -0.23 14.32 -24.35
N THR A 89 0.62 15.04 -25.08
CA THR A 89 0.52 15.22 -26.55
C THR A 89 1.72 14.61 -27.28
N SER A 90 2.79 14.29 -26.55
CA SER A 90 4.01 13.69 -27.05
C SER A 90 4.68 12.90 -25.93
N PHE A 91 5.34 11.79 -26.28
CA PHE A 91 6.11 10.99 -25.32
C PHE A 91 7.23 11.81 -24.66
N GLN A 92 7.75 12.82 -25.36
CA GLN A 92 8.85 13.66 -24.85
C GLN A 92 8.39 14.78 -23.91
N GLU A 93 7.10 15.13 -23.95
CA GLU A 93 6.48 16.09 -23.04
C GLU A 93 5.83 15.40 -21.85
N TRP A 94 6.52 14.40 -21.27
CA TRP A 94 6.03 13.64 -20.11
C TRP A 94 6.86 13.96 -18.85
N PRO A 95 6.47 15.01 -18.09
CA PRO A 95 7.30 15.53 -17.00
C PRO A 95 7.42 14.57 -15.81
N GLU A 96 6.43 13.69 -15.60
CA GLU A 96 6.45 12.75 -14.48
C GLU A 96 7.37 11.54 -14.71
N VAL A 97 7.79 11.25 -15.94
CA VAL A 97 8.79 10.20 -16.23
C VAL A 97 10.14 10.89 -16.39
N LEU A 98 11.09 10.70 -15.48
CA LEU A 98 12.30 11.54 -15.44
C LEU A 98 13.33 11.14 -16.49
N GLU A 99 13.48 9.85 -16.75
CA GLU A 99 14.48 9.29 -17.64
C GLU A 99 14.04 9.37 -19.12
N PRO A 100 14.76 10.11 -19.99
CA PRO A 100 14.44 10.19 -21.42
C PRO A 100 14.44 8.83 -22.11
N GLU A 101 15.36 7.94 -21.72
CA GLU A 101 15.48 6.61 -22.31
C GLU A 101 14.23 5.75 -22.05
N VAL A 102 13.54 6.00 -20.93
CA VAL A 102 12.27 5.34 -20.62
C VAL A 102 11.17 5.86 -21.56
N ARG A 103 11.10 7.17 -21.79
CA ARG A 103 10.14 7.77 -22.73
C ARG A 103 10.35 7.25 -24.14
N ASP A 104 11.60 7.15 -24.59
CA ASP A 104 11.95 6.60 -25.91
C ASP A 104 11.52 5.14 -26.07
N ARG A 105 11.73 4.32 -25.02
CA ARG A 105 11.28 2.92 -25.03
C ARG A 105 9.76 2.81 -25.11
N VAL A 106 9.02 3.65 -24.38
CA VAL A 106 7.56 3.66 -24.46
C VAL A 106 7.10 4.11 -25.85
N ALA A 107 7.73 5.13 -26.44
CA ALA A 107 7.43 5.60 -27.79
C ALA A 107 7.67 4.53 -28.87
N ALA A 108 8.60 3.60 -28.64
CA ALA A 108 8.82 2.46 -29.53
C ALA A 108 7.77 1.34 -29.36
N LEU A 109 7.05 1.29 -28.24
CA LEU A 109 6.09 0.24 -27.90
C LEU A 109 4.63 0.64 -28.18
N TYR A 110 4.29 1.92 -28.08
CA TYR A 110 2.93 2.44 -28.27
C TYR A 110 2.86 3.34 -29.51
N SER A 111 1.75 3.28 -30.26
CA SER A 111 1.54 4.11 -31.45
C SER A 111 1.32 5.59 -31.12
N GLY A 112 0.64 5.88 -30.00
CA GLY A 112 0.47 7.22 -29.47
C GLY A 112 0.40 7.27 -27.95
N VAL A 113 0.52 8.48 -27.39
CA VAL A 113 0.40 8.72 -25.94
C VAL A 113 -0.99 8.40 -25.39
N ASP A 114 -2.00 8.37 -26.26
CA ASP A 114 -3.38 8.00 -25.95
C ASP A 114 -3.59 6.47 -25.91
N ASP A 115 -2.59 5.67 -26.27
CA ASP A 115 -2.67 4.21 -26.22
C ASP A 115 -2.00 3.62 -24.96
N ILE A 116 -1.35 4.44 -24.15
CA ILE A 116 -0.59 4.00 -22.97
C ILE A 116 -1.57 3.36 -21.97
N ASP A 117 -1.33 2.10 -21.61
CA ASP A 117 -2.09 1.41 -20.56
C ASP A 117 -1.92 2.13 -19.21
N LEU A 118 -3.00 2.30 -18.45
CA LEU A 118 -2.97 2.96 -17.12
C LEU A 118 -1.90 2.36 -16.20
N TYR A 119 -1.78 1.03 -16.18
CA TYR A 119 -0.80 0.33 -15.35
C TYR A 119 0.63 0.76 -15.67
N VAL A 120 0.97 0.84 -16.96
CA VAL A 120 2.30 1.26 -17.42
C VAL A 120 2.53 2.73 -17.12
N GLY A 121 1.59 3.60 -17.51
CA GLY A 121 1.71 5.04 -17.30
C GLY A 121 1.92 5.41 -15.84
N GLY A 122 1.08 4.90 -14.93
CA GLY A 122 1.19 5.20 -13.50
C GLY A 122 2.42 4.58 -12.82
N LEU A 123 2.93 3.45 -13.33
CA LEU A 123 4.14 2.81 -12.81
C LEU A 123 5.42 3.55 -13.22
N LEU A 124 5.41 4.24 -14.36
CA LEU A 124 6.57 4.99 -14.84
C LEU A 124 6.70 6.38 -14.20
N GLU A 125 5.63 6.91 -13.61
CA GLU A 125 5.69 8.18 -12.90
C GLU A 125 6.65 8.11 -11.69
N ALA A 126 7.52 9.12 -11.58
CA ALA A 126 8.33 9.32 -10.41
C ALA A 126 7.45 9.60 -9.18
N PRO A 127 7.81 9.06 -8.01
CA PRO A 127 7.08 9.34 -6.78
C PRO A 127 7.06 10.84 -6.46
N ILE A 128 5.92 11.32 -5.94
CA ILE A 128 5.84 12.65 -5.34
C ILE A 128 6.51 12.66 -3.95
N ASP A 129 6.81 13.84 -3.42
CA ASP A 129 7.47 14.00 -2.12
C ASP A 129 6.76 13.22 -1.01
N ASN A 130 7.53 12.44 -0.26
CA ASN A 130 7.05 11.57 0.83
C ASN A 130 6.00 10.52 0.40
N SER A 131 5.97 10.14 -0.87
CA SER A 131 5.13 9.08 -1.43
C SER A 131 5.97 8.02 -2.13
N LEU A 132 5.39 6.83 -2.27
CA LEU A 132 5.91 5.76 -3.13
C LEU A 132 5.32 5.80 -4.54
N LEU A 133 4.28 6.62 -4.74
CA LEU A 133 3.45 6.67 -5.93
C LEU A 133 3.63 8.00 -6.66
N GLY A 134 3.54 7.94 -8.00
CA GLY A 134 3.40 9.12 -8.83
C GLY A 134 2.05 9.82 -8.66
N PRO A 135 1.86 11.00 -9.26
CA PRO A 135 0.66 11.81 -9.07
C PRO A 135 -0.63 11.12 -9.54
N THR A 136 -0.63 10.38 -10.65
CA THR A 136 -1.83 9.70 -11.16
C THR A 136 -2.28 8.61 -10.21
N PHE A 137 -1.37 7.72 -9.79
CA PHE A 137 -1.70 6.66 -8.82
C PHE A 137 -2.03 7.21 -7.44
N SER A 138 -1.33 8.25 -6.97
CA SER A 138 -1.67 8.94 -5.72
C SER A 138 -3.10 9.50 -5.74
N CYS A 139 -3.51 10.10 -6.86
CA CYS A 139 -4.85 10.63 -7.05
C CYS A 139 -5.93 9.55 -7.01
N ILE A 140 -5.84 8.51 -7.85
CA ILE A 140 -6.90 7.49 -7.94
C ILE A 140 -6.98 6.61 -6.71
N ILE A 141 -5.83 6.23 -6.14
CA ILE A 141 -5.77 5.40 -4.92
C ILE A 141 -6.27 6.23 -3.73
N GLY A 142 -5.82 7.50 -3.61
CA GLY A 142 -6.30 8.41 -2.58
C GLY A 142 -7.79 8.69 -2.67
N ASP A 143 -8.34 8.84 -3.88
CA ASP A 143 -9.79 8.96 -4.10
C ASP A 143 -10.56 7.72 -3.65
N GLN A 144 -10.06 6.53 -3.99
CA GLN A 144 -10.67 5.27 -3.60
C GLN A 144 -10.67 5.06 -2.08
N PHE A 145 -9.54 5.29 -1.40
CA PHE A 145 -9.45 5.17 0.06
C PHE A 145 -10.36 6.18 0.76
N ARG A 146 -10.44 7.41 0.25
CA ARG A 146 -11.36 8.43 0.80
C ARG A 146 -12.80 7.99 0.68
N ARG A 147 -13.23 7.50 -0.49
CA ARG A 147 -14.62 7.05 -0.71
C ARG A 147 -14.99 5.88 0.19
N ILE A 148 -14.12 4.88 0.33
CA ILE A 148 -14.40 3.73 1.19
C ILE A 148 -14.56 4.18 2.65
N ARG A 149 -13.65 5.01 3.13
CA ARG A 149 -13.67 5.55 4.49
C ARG A 149 -14.92 6.40 4.74
N ASP A 150 -15.23 7.34 3.85
CA ASP A 150 -16.37 8.26 4.02
C ASP A 150 -17.73 7.55 3.84
N ALA A 151 -17.77 6.44 3.09
CA ALA A 151 -18.96 5.61 2.91
C ALA A 151 -19.15 4.57 4.04
N ASP A 152 -18.14 4.35 4.89
CA ASP A 152 -18.24 3.42 6.01
C ASP A 152 -19.00 4.06 7.18
N ARG A 153 -20.30 3.75 7.27
CA ARG A 153 -21.15 4.16 8.39
C ARG A 153 -20.61 3.69 9.75
N CYS A 154 -19.84 2.62 9.78
CA CYS A 154 -19.25 2.05 10.99
C CYS A 154 -17.86 2.62 11.31
N ASP A 155 -17.35 3.58 10.54
CA ASP A 155 -16.08 4.25 10.83
C ASP A 155 -16.18 4.99 12.17
N CYS A 156 -15.55 4.40 13.19
CA CYS A 156 -15.61 4.90 14.56
C CYS A 156 -14.72 6.12 14.81
N VAL A 157 -13.76 6.38 13.93
CA VAL A 157 -12.79 7.48 14.06
C VAL A 157 -13.38 8.76 13.48
N LEU A 158 -14.03 8.69 12.32
CA LEU A 158 -14.67 9.85 11.69
C LEU A 158 -16.09 10.10 12.15
N LEU A 159 -16.79 9.06 12.64
CA LEU A 159 -18.15 9.16 13.14
C LEU A 159 -18.20 8.81 14.65
N PRO A 160 -17.66 9.66 15.54
CA PRO A 160 -17.69 9.42 16.99
C PRO A 160 -19.11 9.33 17.57
N LYS A 161 -20.14 9.79 16.83
CA LYS A 161 -21.56 9.66 17.19
C LYS A 161 -22.26 8.45 16.57
N SER A 162 -21.56 7.60 15.83
CA SER A 162 -22.14 6.39 15.21
C SER A 162 -22.68 5.39 16.24
N GLY A 163 -22.24 5.51 17.50
CA GLY A 163 -22.64 4.61 18.59
C GLY A 163 -21.99 3.22 18.51
N VAL A 164 -21.09 2.99 17.54
CA VAL A 164 -20.41 1.71 17.35
C VAL A 164 -19.41 1.44 18.48
N PHE A 165 -18.67 2.47 18.91
CA PHE A 165 -17.74 2.42 20.04
C PHE A 165 -17.95 3.61 20.95
N THR A 166 -17.61 3.44 22.23
CA THR A 166 -17.49 4.53 23.20
C THR A 166 -16.22 5.35 22.94
N GLN A 167 -16.17 6.60 23.40
CA GLN A 167 -14.98 7.44 23.24
C GLN A 167 -13.71 6.81 23.85
N ALA A 168 -13.85 6.10 24.97
CA ALA A 168 -12.73 5.39 25.60
C ALA A 168 -12.22 4.23 24.73
N GLN A 169 -13.12 3.51 24.06
CA GLN A 169 -12.75 2.44 23.12
C GLN A 169 -12.08 3.01 21.87
N VAL A 170 -12.59 4.11 21.30
CA VAL A 170 -11.94 4.79 20.16
C VAL A 170 -10.53 5.24 20.52
N ALA A 171 -10.34 5.85 21.70
CA ALA A 171 -9.03 6.25 22.18
C ALA A 171 -8.07 5.05 22.36
N SER A 172 -8.59 3.86 22.70
CA SER A 172 -7.79 2.62 22.75
C SER A 172 -7.41 2.14 21.34
N ILE A 173 -8.35 2.16 20.40
CA ILE A 173 -8.12 1.73 19.00
C ILE A 173 -7.08 2.64 18.34
N GLN A 174 -7.19 3.96 18.52
CA GLN A 174 -6.24 4.93 17.94
C GLN A 174 -4.80 4.80 18.45
N ARG A 175 -4.59 4.15 19.60
CA ARG A 175 -3.24 3.86 20.14
C ARG A 175 -2.68 2.52 19.63
N THR A 176 -3.47 1.74 18.91
CA THR A 176 -3.03 0.45 18.36
C THR A 176 -2.06 0.69 17.21
N THR A 177 -0.92 0.00 17.23
CA THR A 177 0.06 0.01 16.14
C THR A 177 0.21 -1.40 15.56
N LEU A 178 0.68 -1.52 14.32
CA LEU A 178 0.99 -2.83 13.75
C LEU A 178 2.05 -3.57 14.59
N ALA A 179 3.03 -2.85 15.14
CA ALA A 179 4.02 -3.39 16.06
C ALA A 179 3.37 -3.97 17.34
N PHE A 180 2.39 -3.28 17.91
CA PHE A 180 1.63 -3.81 19.04
C PHE A 180 0.88 -5.08 18.66
N CYS A 181 0.18 -5.10 17.51
CA CYS A 181 -0.52 -6.29 17.06
C CYS A 181 0.43 -7.48 16.91
N ILE A 182 1.58 -7.28 16.25
CA ILE A 182 2.61 -8.31 16.08
C ILE A 182 3.12 -8.79 17.44
N CYS A 183 3.38 -7.91 18.41
CA CYS A 183 3.79 -8.33 19.76
C CYS A 183 2.69 -9.07 20.52
N ALA A 184 1.42 -8.67 20.36
CA ALA A 184 0.30 -9.24 21.09
C ALA A 184 -0.10 -10.62 20.57
N THR A 185 0.13 -10.90 19.27
CA THR A 185 -0.25 -12.16 18.63
C THR A 185 0.93 -13.02 18.22
N GLY A 186 2.10 -12.44 18.04
CA GLY A 186 3.32 -13.10 17.60
C GLY A 186 4.04 -13.77 18.76
N GLU A 187 4.70 -14.87 18.43
CA GLU A 187 5.52 -15.62 19.36
C GLU A 187 6.98 -15.19 19.20
N ASP A 188 7.78 -15.28 20.26
CA ASP A 188 9.24 -15.05 20.26
C ASP A 188 9.71 -13.59 20.05
N PHE A 189 8.79 -12.60 20.03
CA PHE A 189 9.17 -11.18 19.86
C PHE A 189 9.64 -10.50 21.17
N GLU A 190 10.91 -10.61 21.55
CA GLU A 190 11.40 -9.84 22.71
C GLU A 190 11.44 -8.33 22.44
N ARG A 191 11.75 -7.91 21.21
CA ARG A 191 11.87 -6.51 20.80
C ARG A 191 11.30 -6.32 19.40
N ILE A 192 10.67 -5.18 19.18
CA ILE A 192 10.10 -4.78 17.88
C ILE A 192 10.32 -3.28 17.68
N ASN A 193 10.47 -2.87 16.41
CA ASN A 193 10.44 -1.45 16.07
C ASN A 193 9.02 -0.89 16.34
N PRO A 194 8.87 0.21 17.11
CA PRO A 194 7.55 0.81 17.36
C PRO A 194 6.80 1.20 16.08
N ASN A 195 7.52 1.52 15.00
CA ASN A 195 6.95 1.77 13.68
C ASN A 195 7.34 0.63 12.72
N ALA A 196 6.44 -0.33 12.53
CA ALA A 196 6.65 -1.50 11.67
C ALA A 196 6.76 -1.19 10.16
N PHE A 197 6.64 0.08 9.75
CA PHE A 197 6.74 0.50 8.35
C PHE A 197 8.05 1.22 8.01
N ILE A 198 8.91 1.49 8.99
CA ILE A 198 10.17 2.23 8.80
C ILE A 198 11.32 1.44 9.40
N VAL A 199 12.41 1.26 8.65
CA VAL A 199 13.68 0.68 9.12
C VAL A 199 14.49 1.75 9.87
N GLU A 200 15.39 1.37 10.80
CA GLU A 200 16.16 2.30 11.65
C GLU A 200 16.92 3.42 10.90
N ASN A 201 17.20 3.25 9.61
CA ASN A 201 17.86 4.26 8.76
C ASN A 201 16.87 5.18 7.98
N GLY A 202 15.57 5.13 8.28
CA GLY A 202 14.54 5.96 7.63
C GLY A 202 13.98 5.41 6.31
N TYR A 203 14.42 4.23 5.87
CA TYR A 203 13.87 3.55 4.70
C TYR A 203 12.49 2.94 5.01
N ILE A 204 11.59 2.99 4.03
CA ILE A 204 10.24 2.46 4.14
C ILE A 204 10.25 0.94 3.85
N ILE A 205 9.38 0.20 4.54
CA ILE A 205 9.21 -1.25 4.44
C ILE A 205 8.06 -1.64 3.47
N LEU A 206 7.19 -0.68 3.17
CA LEU A 206 6.15 -0.75 2.12
C LEU A 206 6.63 -0.18 0.79
#